data_AF-A0A363U0D6-F1
#
_entry.id   AF-A0A363U0D6-F1
#
_cell.length_a   1.000
_cell.length_b   1.000
_cell.length_c   1.000
_cell.angle_alpha   90.00
_cell.angle_beta   90.00
_cell.angle_gamma   90.00
#
_symmetry.space_group_name_H-M   'P 1'
#
loop_
_entity.id
_entity.type
_entity.pdbx_description
1 polymer ?
#
loop_
_entity_poly.entity_id
_entity_poly.type
_entity_poly.pdbx_seq_one_letter_code
_entity_poly.pdbx_strand_id
1 'polypeptide(L)'
;MIADADHAVLYFLNGLALKSWSFDVLIQLLERNMLVKGGVIVTVYWFLWFHRDAESEVRERRKTLIASVIGTFAGLMITIILTIVLPMRLRPVHDPSLHLLVPNGVETILKGYGSFPSDTATLAGGLTMGIFLVSRRIGIFVLAFVL
;
A
#
# COMPACT_ATOMS: atom_id res chain seq x y z
N MET A 1 -12.96 -21.20 4.97
CA MET A 1 -11.86 -20.95 5.93
C MET A 1 -11.12 -19.64 5.69
N ILE A 2 -10.50 -19.38 4.52
CA ILE A 2 -9.86 -18.07 4.23
C ILE A 2 -10.90 -16.95 4.04
N ALA A 3 -12.00 -17.25 3.33
CA ALA A 3 -13.09 -16.29 3.12
C ALA A 3 -13.79 -15.87 4.44
N ASP A 4 -13.83 -16.76 5.44
CA ASP A 4 -14.47 -16.46 6.73
C ASP A 4 -13.63 -15.49 7.58
N ALA A 5 -12.30 -15.63 7.52
CA ALA A 5 -11.38 -14.71 8.20
C ALA A 5 -11.40 -13.31 7.53
N ASP A 6 -11.39 -13.26 6.19
CA ASP A 6 -11.55 -12.01 5.44
C ASP A 6 -12.83 -11.27 5.85
N HIS A 7 -13.96 -11.99 5.93
CA HIS A 7 -15.25 -11.41 6.35
C HIS A 7 -15.22 -10.92 7.80
N ALA A 8 -14.61 -11.67 8.73
CA ALA A 8 -14.50 -11.23 10.12
C ALA A 8 -13.72 -9.91 10.27
N VAL A 9 -12.60 -9.79 9.54
CA VAL A 9 -11.82 -8.54 9.50
C VAL A 9 -12.63 -7.41 8.87
N LEU A 10 -13.32 -7.67 7.76
CA LEU A 10 -14.17 -6.67 7.10
C LEU A 10 -15.29 -6.16 8.03
N TYR A 11 -15.99 -7.05 8.75
CA TYR A 11 -17.03 -6.63 9.69
C TYR A 11 -16.48 -5.87 10.89
N PHE A 12 -15.32 -6.27 11.41
CA PHE A 12 -14.64 -5.55 12.48
C PHE A 12 -14.27 -4.12 12.04
N LEU A 13 -13.66 -3.97 10.87
CA LEU A 13 -13.29 -2.67 10.32
C LEU A 13 -14.53 -1.83 9.96
N ASN A 14 -15.57 -2.42 9.39
CA ASN A 14 -16.83 -1.74 9.09
C ASN A 14 -17.53 -1.24 10.37
N GLY A 15 -17.36 -1.94 11.49
CA GLY A 15 -17.86 -1.49 12.81
C GLY A 15 -17.15 -0.26 13.37
N LEU A 16 -16.03 0.16 12.78
CA LEU A 16 -15.33 1.41 13.10
C LEU A 16 -15.72 2.56 12.16
N ALA A 17 -16.28 2.27 10.99
CA ALA A 17 -16.70 3.26 10.01
C ALA A 17 -17.87 4.10 10.54
N LEU A 18 -17.91 5.40 10.21
CA LEU A 18 -18.98 6.35 10.54
C LEU A 18 -19.21 6.59 12.04
N LYS A 19 -18.32 6.09 12.91
CA LYS A 19 -18.36 6.38 14.35
C LYS A 19 -17.76 7.72 14.73
N SER A 20 -16.81 8.22 13.94
CA SER A 20 -16.14 9.49 14.19
C SER A 20 -15.85 10.19 12.86
N TRP A 21 -16.53 11.33 12.65
CA TRP A 21 -16.35 12.15 11.46
C TRP A 21 -14.88 12.56 11.27
N SER A 22 -14.19 12.94 12.34
CA SER A 22 -12.78 13.34 12.31
C SER A 22 -11.86 12.18 11.90
N PHE A 23 -12.16 10.96 12.35
CA PHE A 23 -11.39 9.76 11.99
C PHE A 23 -11.61 9.39 10.53
N ASP A 24 -12.87 9.40 10.08
CA ASP A 24 -13.21 9.07 8.69
C ASP A 24 -12.62 10.09 7.71
N VAL A 25 -12.60 11.38 8.06
CA VAL A 25 -11.96 12.43 7.25
C VAL A 25 -10.44 12.23 7.22
N LEU A 26 -9.80 11.89 8.34
CA LEU A 26 -8.36 11.62 8.39
C LEU A 26 -7.97 10.44 7.50
N ILE A 27 -8.69 9.33 7.60
CA ILE A 27 -8.44 8.13 6.78
C ILE A 27 -8.67 8.43 5.30
N GLN A 28 -9.74 9.14 4.94
CA GLN A 28 -9.99 9.55 3.56
C GLN A 28 -8.90 10.49 3.02
N LEU A 29 -8.40 11.41 3.85
CA LEU A 29 -7.31 12.32 3.48
C LEU A 29 -6.00 11.55 3.25
N LEU A 30 -5.69 10.57 4.10
CA LEU A 30 -4.51 9.71 3.95
C LEU A 30 -4.62 8.79 2.73
N GLU A 31 -5.81 8.26 2.44
CA GLU A 31 -6.05 7.36 1.32
C GLU A 31 -6.02 8.10 -0.03
N ARG A 32 -6.74 9.21 -0.16
CA ARG A 32 -6.79 9.97 -1.41
C ARG A 32 -5.48 10.66 -1.75
N ASN A 33 -4.65 10.96 -0.75
CA ASN A 33 -3.46 11.77 -0.96
C ASN A 33 -2.25 10.90 -1.29
N MET A 34 -2.22 10.39 -2.52
CA MET A 34 -1.10 9.64 -3.09
C MET A 34 0.25 10.37 -2.95
N LEU A 35 0.23 11.71 -2.97
CA LEU A 35 1.43 12.53 -2.78
C LEU A 35 2.01 12.41 -1.38
N VAL A 36 1.18 12.26 -0.34
CA VAL A 36 1.67 12.10 1.04
C VAL A 36 2.32 10.73 1.19
N LYS A 37 1.67 9.66 0.73
CA LYS A 37 2.22 8.29 0.80
C LYS A 37 3.49 8.14 -0.03
N GLY A 38 3.44 8.52 -1.31
CA GLY A 38 4.60 8.46 -2.20
C GLY A 38 5.70 9.42 -1.77
N GLY A 39 5.35 10.62 -1.33
CA GLY A 39 6.27 11.65 -0.89
C GLY A 39 7.14 11.18 0.29
N VAL A 40 6.54 10.59 1.32
CA VAL A 40 7.30 10.04 2.47
C VAL A 40 8.32 9.00 2.02
N ILE A 41 7.92 8.04 1.18
CA ILE A 41 8.82 7.01 0.66
C ILE A 41 9.96 7.65 -0.14
N VAL A 42 9.65 8.56 -1.06
CA VAL A 42 10.65 9.26 -1.88
C VAL A 42 11.61 10.08 -1.02
N THR A 43 11.13 10.80 -0.01
CA THR A 43 11.95 11.55 0.93
C THR A 43 12.91 10.63 1.69
N VAL A 44 12.46 9.45 2.13
CA VAL A 44 13.31 8.47 2.80
C VAL A 44 14.35 7.89 1.84
N TYR A 45 13.98 7.56 0.60
CA TYR A 45 14.93 7.14 -0.43
C TYR A 45 15.99 8.21 -0.69
N TRP A 46 15.57 9.47 -0.78
CA TRP A 46 16.48 10.61 -0.96
C TRP A 46 17.43 10.74 0.23
N PHE A 47 16.90 10.70 1.46
CA PHE A 47 17.70 10.76 2.68
C PHE A 47 18.74 9.64 2.73
N LEU A 48 18.34 8.40 2.46
CA LEU A 48 19.24 7.25 2.40
C LEU A 48 20.24 7.36 1.26
N TRP A 49 19.86 7.91 0.10
CA TRP A 49 20.78 8.07 -1.03
C TRP A 49 21.97 8.98 -0.73
N PHE A 50 21.72 10.06 0.03
CA PHE A 50 22.71 11.09 0.37
C PHE A 50 23.33 10.94 1.76
N HIS A 51 22.92 9.96 2.56
CA HIS A 51 23.53 9.72 3.87
C HIS A 51 25.03 9.45 3.72
N ARG A 52 25.85 10.05 4.58
CA ARG A 52 27.32 9.98 4.47
C ARG A 52 27.84 8.84 5.32
N ASP A 53 28.40 7.83 4.66
CA ASP A 53 29.10 6.69 5.28
C ASP A 53 30.40 6.40 4.53
N ALA A 54 31.11 5.34 4.93
CA ALA A 54 32.25 4.83 4.20
C ALA A 54 31.88 4.49 2.74
N GLU A 55 32.80 4.70 1.80
CA GLU A 55 32.53 4.57 0.36
C GLU A 55 32.00 3.17 -0.03
N SER A 56 32.51 2.12 0.62
CA SER A 56 32.03 0.74 0.45
C SER A 56 30.57 0.57 0.87
N GLU A 57 30.17 1.16 2.01
CA GLU A 57 28.80 1.10 2.53
C GLU A 57 27.82 1.91 1.67
N VAL A 58 28.25 3.09 1.20
CA VAL A 58 27.46 3.92 0.27
C VAL A 58 27.18 3.15 -1.02
N ARG A 59 28.18 2.44 -1.56
CA ARG A 59 28.03 1.66 -2.79
C ARG A 59 27.04 0.51 -2.61
N GLU A 60 27.17 -0.28 -1.55
CA GLU A 60 26.24 -1.39 -1.28
C GLU A 60 24.81 -0.90 -1.03
N ARG A 61 24.64 0.17 -0.24
CA ARG A 61 23.32 0.76 -0.02
C ARG A 61 22.65 1.20 -1.32
N ARG A 62 23.36 1.93 -2.19
CA ARG A 62 22.80 2.40 -3.45
C ARG A 62 22.42 1.25 -4.37
N LYS A 63 23.22 0.18 -4.41
CA LYS A 63 22.83 -1.05 -5.13
C LYS A 63 21.54 -1.62 -4.60
N THR A 64 21.38 -1.76 -3.28
CA THR A 64 20.15 -2.26 -2.66
C THR A 64 18.94 -1.38 -2.96
N LEU A 65 19.09 -0.05 -2.88
CA LEU A 65 18.02 0.89 -3.22
C LEU A 65 17.60 0.75 -4.70
N ILE A 66 18.55 0.72 -5.63
CA ILE A 66 18.25 0.54 -7.06
C ILE A 66 17.60 -0.84 -7.32
N ALA A 67 18.15 -1.90 -6.73
CA ALA A 67 17.61 -3.25 -6.86
C ALA A 67 16.18 -3.34 -6.33
N SER A 68 15.86 -2.66 -5.23
CA SER A 68 14.51 -2.61 -4.68
C SER A 68 13.51 -1.88 -5.60
N VAL A 69 13.93 -0.81 -6.26
CA VAL A 69 13.09 -0.10 -7.24
C VAL A 69 12.80 -1.03 -8.43
N ILE A 70 13.82 -1.67 -8.99
CA ILE A 70 13.68 -2.63 -10.08
C ILE A 70 12.78 -3.80 -9.67
N GLY A 71 13.02 -4.37 -8.48
CA GLY A 71 12.20 -5.45 -7.92
C GLY A 71 10.75 -5.04 -7.71
N THR A 72 10.49 -3.80 -7.32
CA THR A 72 9.13 -3.25 -7.20
C THR A 72 8.44 -3.20 -8.56
N PHE A 73 9.12 -2.71 -9.61
CA PHE A 73 8.58 -2.73 -10.96
C PHE A 73 8.30 -4.16 -11.46
N ALA A 74 9.20 -5.11 -11.19
CA ALA A 74 8.95 -6.51 -11.50
C ALA A 74 7.72 -7.06 -10.75
N GLY A 75 7.58 -6.74 -9.47
CA GLY A 75 6.39 -7.09 -8.67
C GLY A 75 5.10 -6.46 -9.20
N LEU A 76 5.16 -5.23 -9.68
CA LEU A 76 4.03 -4.56 -10.34
C LEU A 76 3.64 -5.27 -11.63
N MET A 77 4.61 -5.68 -12.44
CA MET A 77 4.33 -6.47 -13.65
C MET A 77 3.62 -7.79 -13.29
N ILE A 78 4.08 -8.48 -12.25
CA ILE A 78 3.42 -9.69 -11.75
C ILE A 78 2.00 -9.36 -11.26
N THR A 79 1.82 -8.25 -10.55
CA THR A 79 0.50 -7.80 -10.06
C THR A 79 -0.47 -7.53 -11.21
N ILE A 80 -0.01 -6.87 -12.26
CA ILE A 80 -0.81 -6.59 -13.45
C ILE A 80 -1.20 -7.91 -14.15
N ILE A 81 -0.24 -8.82 -14.35
CA ILE A 81 -0.50 -10.13 -14.96
C ILE A 81 -1.54 -10.91 -14.13
N LEU A 82 -1.36 -10.96 -12.81
CA LEU A 82 -2.28 -11.62 -11.91
C LEU A 82 -3.67 -10.99 -11.95
N THR A 83 -3.77 -9.65 -12.02
CA THR A 83 -5.06 -8.96 -12.12
C THR A 83 -5.82 -9.32 -13.40
N ILE A 84 -5.11 -9.61 -14.49
CA ILE A 84 -5.70 -10.03 -15.77
C ILE A 84 -6.07 -11.52 -15.77
N VAL A 85 -5.23 -12.36 -15.16
CA VAL A 85 -5.39 -13.83 -15.17
C VAL A 85 -6.39 -14.32 -14.12
N LEU A 86 -6.46 -13.65 -12.96
CA LEU A 86 -7.37 -14.03 -11.89
C LEU A 86 -8.81 -13.65 -12.26
N PRO A 87 -9.80 -14.49 -11.89
CA PRO A 87 -11.20 -14.15 -12.08
C PRO A 87 -11.51 -12.86 -11.32
N MET A 88 -12.20 -11.93 -11.99
CA MET A 88 -12.60 -10.63 -11.43
C MET A 88 -13.30 -10.82 -10.08
N ARG A 89 -12.59 -10.56 -8.99
CA ARG A 89 -13.17 -10.48 -7.64
C ARG A 89 -13.78 -9.09 -7.51
N LEU A 90 -15.09 -9.02 -7.31
CA LEU A 90 -15.76 -7.75 -7.02
C LEU A 90 -15.13 -7.15 -5.77
N ARG A 91 -14.83 -5.84 -5.82
CA ARG A 91 -14.39 -5.12 -4.62
C ARG A 91 -15.50 -5.24 -3.57
N PRO A 92 -15.19 -5.54 -2.30
CA PRO A 92 -16.20 -5.75 -1.24
C PRO A 92 -17.26 -4.65 -1.13
N VAL A 93 -16.89 -3.41 -1.49
CA VAL A 93 -17.79 -2.23 -1.55
C VAL A 93 -18.95 -2.39 -2.56
N HIS A 94 -18.79 -3.25 -3.57
CA HIS A 94 -19.80 -3.53 -4.60
C HIS A 94 -20.52 -4.86 -4.38
N ASP A 95 -20.23 -5.59 -3.30
CA ASP A 95 -20.96 -6.81 -2.97
C ASP A 95 -22.19 -6.44 -2.12
N PRO A 96 -23.41 -6.53 -2.67
CA PRO A 96 -24.62 -6.17 -1.95
C PRO A 96 -24.88 -7.10 -0.75
N SER A 97 -24.24 -8.27 -0.67
CA SER A 97 -24.39 -9.19 0.46
C SER A 97 -23.64 -8.76 1.72
N LEU A 98 -22.67 -7.84 1.61
CA LEU A 98 -21.81 -7.41 2.71
C LEU A 98 -22.35 -6.17 3.49
N HIS A 99 -23.41 -5.51 3.01
CA HIS A 99 -24.08 -4.38 3.68
C HIS A 99 -23.11 -3.34 4.29
N LEU A 100 -22.00 -3.03 3.59
CA LEU A 100 -20.97 -2.11 4.08
C LEU A 100 -21.50 -0.67 4.10
N LEU A 101 -21.15 0.07 5.16
CA LEU A 101 -21.48 1.47 5.27
C LEU A 101 -20.52 2.26 4.37
N VAL A 102 -21.00 2.66 3.19
CA VAL A 102 -20.21 3.48 2.25
C VAL A 102 -20.39 4.95 2.61
N PRO A 103 -19.32 5.68 3.01
CA PRO A 103 -19.42 7.11 3.27
C PRO A 103 -19.85 7.88 2.02
N ASN A 104 -20.74 8.87 2.19
CA ASN A 104 -21.18 9.75 1.10
C ASN A 104 -19.98 10.52 0.53
N GLY A 105 -19.69 10.35 -0.78
CA GLY A 105 -18.57 11.01 -1.48
C GLY A 105 -17.49 10.08 -2.04
N VAL A 106 -17.61 8.76 -1.82
CA VAL A 106 -16.83 7.76 -2.55
C VAL A 106 -17.49 7.55 -3.91
N GLU A 107 -17.34 8.53 -4.80
CA GLU A 107 -17.79 8.41 -6.19
C GLU A 107 -17.19 7.14 -6.81
N THR A 108 -18.11 6.31 -7.29
CA THR A 108 -18.19 5.36 -8.42
C THR A 108 -17.03 5.23 -9.44
N ILE A 109 -15.81 5.67 -9.15
CA ILE A 109 -14.63 5.66 -10.03
C ILE A 109 -14.00 4.25 -10.10
N LEU A 110 -14.42 3.32 -9.24
CA LEU A 110 -13.86 1.98 -9.12
C LEU A 110 -14.62 0.90 -9.91
N LYS A 111 -15.40 1.28 -10.93
CA LYS A 111 -16.03 0.33 -11.85
C LYS A 111 -15.00 -0.16 -12.88
N GLY A 112 -14.44 -1.35 -12.65
CA GLY A 112 -13.81 -2.13 -13.72
C GLY A 112 -12.47 -2.81 -13.43
N TYR A 113 -11.82 -2.52 -12.30
CA TYR A 113 -10.53 -3.14 -11.96
C TYR A 113 -10.67 -4.13 -10.81
N GLY A 114 -10.17 -5.36 -11.01
CA GLY A 114 -10.17 -6.44 -10.03
C GLY A 114 -9.64 -5.98 -8.67
N SER A 115 -10.20 -6.53 -7.59
CA SER A 115 -9.85 -6.14 -6.21
C SER A 115 -8.53 -6.74 -5.72
N PHE A 116 -7.88 -7.59 -6.53
CA PHE A 116 -6.74 -8.40 -6.11
C PHE A 116 -5.80 -8.68 -7.29
N PRO A 117 -4.48 -8.47 -7.14
CA PRO A 117 -3.78 -7.85 -6.01
C PRO A 117 -3.89 -6.31 -6.04
N SER A 118 -3.59 -5.63 -4.92
CA SER A 118 -3.57 -4.16 -4.88
C SER A 118 -2.25 -3.61 -5.47
N ASP A 119 -2.37 -2.82 -6.53
CA ASP A 119 -1.28 -2.08 -7.17
C ASP A 119 -0.54 -1.16 -6.17
N THR A 120 -1.29 -0.43 -5.35
CA THR A 120 -0.76 0.49 -4.35
C THR A 120 -0.02 -0.26 -3.25
N ALA A 121 -0.53 -1.41 -2.81
CA ALA A 121 0.15 -2.25 -1.81
C ALA A 121 1.45 -2.86 -2.36
N THR A 122 1.45 -3.33 -3.62
CA THR A 122 2.66 -3.85 -4.26
C THR A 122 3.73 -2.76 -4.37
N LEU A 123 3.35 -1.55 -4.83
CA LEU A 123 4.29 -0.44 -4.97
C LEU A 123 4.85 -0.01 -3.61
N ALA A 124 3.99 0.26 -2.65
CA ALA A 124 4.40 0.76 -1.35
C ALA A 124 5.16 -0.31 -0.54
N GLY A 125 4.74 -1.57 -0.61
CA GLY A 125 5.42 -2.69 0.03
C GLY A 125 6.81 -2.97 -0.57
N GLY A 126 6.92 -2.98 -1.90
CA GLY A 126 8.20 -3.20 -2.59
C GLY A 126 9.26 -2.15 -2.25
N LEU A 127 8.89 -0.87 -2.29
CA LEU A 127 9.79 0.23 -1.94
C LEU A 127 10.13 0.23 -0.44
N THR A 128 9.15 -0.03 0.42
CA THR A 128 9.38 -0.13 1.86
C THR A 128 10.33 -1.27 2.21
N MET A 129 10.24 -2.40 1.50
CA MET A 129 11.17 -3.51 1.68
C MET A 129 12.60 -3.11 1.31
N GLY A 130 12.79 -2.31 0.26
CA GLY A 130 14.08 -1.73 -0.09
C GLY A 130 14.69 -0.89 1.03
N ILE A 131 13.88 -0.02 1.63
CA ILE A 131 14.25 0.80 2.79
C ILE A 131 14.61 -0.11 3.98
N PHE A 132 13.81 -1.14 4.25
CA PHE A 132 14.04 -2.07 5.35
C PHE A 132 15.34 -2.86 5.23
N LEU A 133 15.71 -3.28 4.01
CA LEU A 133 16.97 -3.97 3.72
C LEU A 133 18.19 -3.07 3.94
N VAL A 134 18.04 -1.76 3.71
CA VAL A 134 19.09 -0.76 3.97
C VAL A 134 19.15 -0.37 5.45
N SER A 135 18.00 -0.14 6.08
CA SER A 135 17.90 0.26 7.48
C SER A 135 16.63 -0.32 8.09
N ARG A 136 16.80 -1.34 8.94
CA ARG A 136 15.68 -1.99 9.64
C ARG A 136 14.81 -1.01 10.43
N ARG A 137 15.43 -0.05 11.12
CA ARG A 137 14.70 0.92 11.95
C ARG A 137 13.81 1.82 11.09
N ILE A 138 14.38 2.43 10.06
CA ILE A 138 13.65 3.32 9.16
C ILE A 138 12.59 2.54 8.38
N GLY A 139 12.92 1.34 7.92
CA GLY A 139 11.98 0.46 7.23
C GLY A 139 10.76 0.10 8.07
N ILE A 140 10.93 -0.19 9.37
CA ILE A 140 9.79 -0.47 10.26
C ILE A 140 8.88 0.77 10.39
N PHE A 141 9.46 1.97 10.54
CA PHE A 141 8.66 3.19 10.60
C PHE A 141 7.87 3.44 9.31
N VAL A 142 8.51 3.26 8.16
CA VAL A 142 7.82 3.43 6.86
C VAL A 142 6.76 2.34 6.66
N LEU A 143 7.03 1.11 7.08
CA LEU A 143 6.07 0.01 7.01
C LEU A 143 4.84 0.28 7.86
N ALA A 144 5.03 0.76 9.09
CA ALA A 144 3.93 1.14 9.99
C ALA A 144 3.12 2.34 9.48
N PHE A 145 3.71 3.19 8.64
CA PHE A 145 3.03 4.33 8.03
C PHE A 145 2.22 3.95 6.78
N VAL A 146 2.68 2.93 6.04
CA VAL A 146 2.11 2.50 4.77
C VAL A 146 0.98 1.48 4.93
N LEU A 147 1.06 0.62 5.96
CA LEU A 147 0.02 -0.35 6.35
C LEU A 147 -1.18 0.35 6.99
#